data_AF-A0A934QRU7-F1
#
_entry.id   AF-A0A934QRU7-F1
#
_cell.length_a   1.000
_cell.length_b   1.000
_cell.length_c   1.000
_cell.angle_alpha   90.00
_cell.angle_beta   90.00
_cell.angle_gamma   90.00
#
_symmetry.space_group_name_H-M   'P 1'
#
loop_
_entity.id
_entity.type
_entity.pdbx_description
1 polymer ?
#
loop_
_entity_poly.entity_id
_entity_poly.type
_entity_poly.pdbx_seq_one_letter_code
_entity_poly.pdbx_strand_id
1 'polypeptide(L)'
;MSLHVHGYAIPDRPAVRVMSLQVLRGMCWRGEMPAEALALVDPAEVDQLIYRFWLTGWSDVEIATHTRMSTYTAARIRDRLGLAAHPARKVPA
;
A
#
# COMPACT_ATOMS: atom_id res chain seq x y z
N MET A 1 52.57 -12.44 -17.65
CA MET A 1 51.35 -13.22 -17.38
C MET A 1 50.32 -12.30 -16.76
N SER A 2 49.40 -11.77 -17.57
CA SER A 2 48.40 -10.80 -17.11
C SER A 2 47.05 -11.50 -17.02
N LEU A 3 46.58 -11.73 -15.79
CA LEU A 3 45.24 -12.23 -15.52
C LEU A 3 44.23 -11.14 -15.90
N HIS A 4 43.62 -11.28 -17.07
CA HIS A 4 42.42 -10.53 -17.44
C HIS A 4 41.26 -11.06 -16.60
N VAL A 5 40.96 -10.39 -15.49
CA VAL A 5 39.72 -10.65 -14.76
C VAL A 5 38.59 -10.18 -15.67
N HIS A 6 37.87 -11.16 -16.24
CA HIS A 6 36.65 -10.93 -17.01
C HIS A 6 35.69 -10.15 -16.12
N GLY A 7 35.57 -8.85 -16.38
CA GLY A 7 34.57 -8.01 -15.75
C GLY A 7 33.20 -8.53 -16.15
N TYR A 8 32.53 -9.23 -15.24
CA TYR A 8 31.11 -9.44 -15.38
C TYR A 8 30.47 -8.05 -15.35
N ALA A 9 30.01 -7.58 -16.51
CA ALA A 9 29.11 -6.45 -16.59
C ALA A 9 27.92 -6.78 -15.68
N ILE A 10 27.80 -6.07 -14.56
CA ILE A 10 26.58 -6.12 -13.74
C ILE A 10 25.51 -5.60 -14.70
N PRO A 11 24.53 -6.42 -15.13
CA PRO A 11 23.50 -5.93 -16.02
C PRO A 11 22.84 -4.73 -15.33
N ASP A 12 22.78 -3.59 -16.04
CA ASP A 12 22.19 -2.36 -15.53
C ASP A 12 20.92 -2.70 -14.78
N ARG A 13 20.92 -2.47 -13.46
CA ARG A 13 19.75 -2.66 -12.62
C ARG A 13 18.61 -1.92 -13.30
N PRO A 14 17.48 -2.57 -13.63
CA PRO A 14 16.39 -1.89 -14.33
C PRO A 14 16.08 -0.62 -13.56
N ALA A 15 15.98 0.51 -14.28
CA ALA A 15 15.76 1.82 -13.68
C ALA A 15 14.49 1.78 -12.82
N VAL A 16 14.66 1.49 -11.54
CA VAL A 16 13.60 1.54 -10.55
C VAL A 16 13.28 3.02 -10.43
N ARG A 17 12.16 3.44 -11.01
CA ARG A 17 11.70 4.81 -10.93
C ARG A 17 11.52 5.13 -9.44
N VAL A 18 12.45 5.90 -8.88
CA VAL A 18 12.35 6.37 -7.51
C VAL A 18 11.19 7.35 -7.47
N MET A 19 10.07 6.92 -6.90
CA MET A 19 8.92 7.79 -6.67
C MET A 19 9.09 8.47 -5.32
N SER A 20 8.79 9.76 -5.24
CA SER A 20 8.73 10.43 -3.94
C SER A 20 7.58 9.87 -3.12
N LEU A 21 7.71 9.89 -1.79
CA LEU A 21 6.66 9.46 -0.87
C LEU A 21 5.33 10.16 -1.16
N GLN A 22 5.36 11.45 -1.49
CA GLN A 22 4.16 12.22 -1.82
C GLN A 22 3.41 11.68 -3.04
N VAL A 23 4.13 11.26 -4.09
CA VAL A 23 3.50 10.70 -5.29
C VAL A 23 2.92 9.32 -4.98
N LEU A 24 3.67 8.47 -4.26
CA LEU A 24 3.20 7.14 -3.85
C LEU A 24 1.94 7.24 -2.97
N ARG A 25 1.95 8.15 -1.99
CA ARG A 25 0.81 8.46 -1.13
C ARG A 25 -0.42 8.83 -1.95
N GLY A 26 -0.26 9.73 -2.91
CA GLY A 26 -1.36 10.13 -3.80
C GLY A 26 -1.93 8.97 -4.61
N MET A 27 -1.06 8.09 -5.13
CA MET A 27 -1.50 6.90 -5.88
C MET A 27 -2.27 5.90 -5.02
N CYS A 28 -1.78 5.60 -3.82
CA CYS A 28 -2.48 4.70 -2.88
C CYS A 28 -3.83 5.29 -2.45
N TRP A 29 -3.91 6.60 -2.22
CA TRP A 29 -5.18 7.26 -1.85
C TRP A 29 -6.24 7.17 -2.95
N ARG A 30 -5.82 7.20 -4.22
CA ARG A 30 -6.70 7.03 -5.38
C ARG A 30 -6.95 5.56 -5.74
N GLY A 31 -6.33 4.62 -5.05
CA GLY A 31 -6.42 3.19 -5.39
C GLY A 31 -5.66 2.81 -6.66
N GLU A 32 -4.72 3.64 -7.13
CA GLU A 32 -3.88 3.37 -8.29
C GLU A 32 -2.71 2.44 -7.96
N MET A 33 -2.31 2.39 -6.70
CA MET A 33 -1.28 1.50 -6.16
C MET A 33 -1.78 0.79 -4.90
N PRO A 34 -1.29 -0.44 -4.61
CA PRO A 34 -1.58 -1.11 -3.35
C PRO A 34 -1.12 -0.28 -2.15
N ALA A 35 -1.90 -0.21 -1.09
CA ALA A 35 -1.51 0.53 0.11
C ALA A 35 -0.29 -0.09 0.82
N GLU A 36 -0.02 -1.39 0.66
CA GLU A 36 1.18 -2.05 1.16
C GLU A 36 2.48 -1.42 0.61
N ALA A 37 2.41 -0.75 -0.55
CA ALA A 37 3.56 -0.03 -1.07
C ALA A 37 4.01 1.11 -0.13
N LEU A 38 3.08 1.73 0.61
CA LEU A 38 3.41 2.73 1.62
C LEU A 38 4.13 2.13 2.82
N ALA A 39 3.76 0.91 3.22
CA ALA A 39 4.38 0.24 4.37
C ALA A 39 5.87 -0.07 4.15
N LEU A 40 6.32 -0.15 2.89
CA LEU A 40 7.73 -0.33 2.54
C LEU A 40 8.55 0.96 2.78
N VAL A 41 7.90 2.12 2.86
CA VAL A 41 8.54 3.41 3.10
C VAL A 41 8.34 3.82 4.56
N ASP A 42 7.09 3.87 5.01
CA ASP A 42 6.71 4.17 6.39
C ASP A 42 5.38 3.44 6.74
N PRO A 43 5.39 2.49 7.70
CA PRO A 43 4.17 1.80 8.14
C PRO A 43 3.07 2.73 8.67
N ALA A 44 3.40 3.91 9.22
CA ALA A 44 2.42 4.85 9.76
C ALA A 44 1.54 5.48 8.66
N GLU A 45 1.98 5.44 7.40
CA GLU A 45 1.21 5.94 6.26
C GLU A 45 0.00 5.06 5.94
N VAL A 46 0.13 3.74 6.11
CA VAL A 46 -1.01 2.82 5.94
C VAL A 46 -2.03 3.03 7.05
N ASP A 47 -1.58 3.25 8.28
CA ASP A 47 -2.47 3.53 9.42
C ASP A 47 -3.28 4.80 9.20
N GLN A 48 -2.64 5.88 8.74
CA GLN A 48 -3.33 7.13 8.39
C GLN A 48 -4.34 6.91 7.26
N LEU A 49 -3.98 6.14 6.23
CA LEU A 49 -4.86 5.84 5.12
C LEU A 49 -6.12 5.08 5.59
N ILE A 50 -5.94 4.02 6.39
CA ILE A 50 -7.06 3.23 6.94
C ILE A 50 -7.95 4.11 7.81
N TYR A 51 -7.37 4.89 8.71
CA TYR A 51 -8.12 5.80 9.58
C TYR A 51 -8.96 6.81 8.78
N ARG A 52 -8.42 7.35 7.69
CA ARG A 52 -9.12 8.35 6.85
C ARG A 52 -10.29 7.74 6.09
N PHE A 53 -10.15 6.54 5.52
CA PHE A 53 -11.29 5.86 4.90
C PHE A 53 -12.33 5.38 5.91
N TRP A 54 -11.86 4.93 7.08
CA TRP A 54 -12.75 4.62 8.17
C TRP A 54 -13.57 5.86 8.57
N LEU A 55 -12.95 7.02 8.76
CA LEU A 55 -13.66 8.27 9.08
C LEU A 55 -14.74 8.66 8.07
N THR A 56 -14.62 8.25 6.80
CA THR A 56 -15.63 8.49 5.76
C THR A 56 -16.71 7.40 5.70
N GLY A 57 -16.71 6.48 6.67
CA GLY A 57 -17.73 5.44 6.84
C GLY A 57 -17.51 4.22 5.94
N TRP A 58 -16.29 4.00 5.45
CA TRP A 58 -15.97 2.83 4.64
C TRP A 58 -15.81 1.59 5.53
N SER A 59 -16.26 0.45 5.01
CA SER A 59 -16.06 -0.89 5.57
C SER A 59 -14.70 -1.47 5.21
N ASP A 60 -14.26 -2.49 5.96
CA ASP A 60 -12.98 -3.18 5.71
C ASP A 60 -12.92 -3.77 4.28
N VAL A 61 -14.05 -4.18 3.72
CA VAL A 61 -14.15 -4.70 2.34
C VAL A 61 -13.93 -3.57 1.33
N GLU A 62 -14.61 -2.44 1.48
CA GLU A 62 -14.47 -1.30 0.56
C GLU A 62 -13.05 -0.75 0.57
N ILE A 63 -12.46 -0.61 1.76
CA ILE A 63 -11.07 -0.18 1.93
C ILE A 63 -10.13 -1.16 1.22
N ALA A 64 -10.29 -2.46 1.48
CA ALA A 64 -9.47 -3.50 0.89
C ALA A 64 -9.56 -3.50 -0.65
N THR A 65 -10.76 -3.41 -1.20
CA THR A 65 -10.98 -3.35 -2.65
C THR A 65 -10.33 -2.10 -3.26
N HIS A 66 -10.55 -0.93 -2.67
CA HIS A 66 -10.02 0.33 -3.21
C HIS A 66 -8.50 0.41 -3.13
N THR A 67 -7.93 -0.07 -2.04
CA THR A 67 -6.48 -0.01 -1.80
C THR A 67 -5.72 -1.26 -2.21
N ARG A 68 -6.41 -2.23 -2.84
CA ARG A 68 -5.86 -3.50 -3.32
C ARG A 68 -5.12 -4.32 -2.26
N MET A 69 -5.50 -4.16 -1.00
CA MET A 69 -5.05 -5.02 0.10
C MET A 69 -6.07 -6.11 0.38
N SER A 70 -5.71 -7.11 1.19
CA SER A 70 -6.70 -8.09 1.67
C SER A 70 -7.65 -7.49 2.70
N THR A 71 -8.90 -7.95 2.73
CA THR A 71 -9.87 -7.57 3.79
C THR A 71 -9.35 -7.91 5.19
N TYR A 72 -8.64 -9.03 5.32
CA TYR A 72 -7.97 -9.38 6.57
C TYR A 72 -6.93 -8.32 6.98
N THR A 73 -6.12 -7.84 6.05
CA THR A 73 -5.12 -6.79 6.30
C THR A 73 -5.80 -5.51 6.77
N ALA A 74 -6.85 -5.06 6.07
CA ALA A 74 -7.62 -3.87 6.45
C ALA A 74 -8.20 -4.01 7.86
N ALA A 75 -8.88 -5.13 8.14
CA ALA A 75 -9.50 -5.41 9.44
C ALA A 75 -8.46 -5.47 10.57
N ARG A 76 -7.30 -6.09 10.33
CA ARG A 76 -6.22 -6.19 11.32
C ARG A 76 -5.61 -4.82 11.66
N ILE A 77 -5.44 -3.96 10.67
CA ILE A 77 -4.92 -2.60 10.90
C ILE A 77 -5.97 -1.77 11.62
N ARG A 78 -7.25 -1.82 11.21
CA ARG A 78 -8.37 -1.18 11.91
C ARG A 78 -8.41 -1.58 13.39
N ASP A 79 -8.28 -2.87 13.67
CA ASP A 79 -8.29 -3.42 15.03
C ASP A 79 -7.10 -2.92 15.87
N ARG A 80 -5.89 -2.91 15.28
CA ARG A 80 -4.70 -2.32 15.90
C ARG A 80 -4.88 -0.83 16.24
N LEU A 81 -5.64 -0.10 15.43
CA LEU A 81 -5.99 1.31 15.67
C LEU A 81 -7.13 1.50 16.69
N GLY A 82 -7.73 0.42 17.19
CA GLY A 82 -8.85 0.48 18.14
C GLY A 82 -10.17 0.97 17.54
N LEU A 83 -10.34 0.83 16.22
CA LEU A 83 -11.51 1.33 15.50
C LEU A 83 -12.59 0.25 15.34
N ALA A 84 -13.86 0.59 15.55
CA ALA A 84 -14.98 -0.33 15.35
C ALA A 84 -15.20 -0.64 13.86
N ALA A 85 -15.63 -1.86 13.53
CA ALA A 85 -15.95 -2.21 12.14
C ALA A 85 -17.21 -1.48 11.65
N HIS A 86 -17.16 -0.95 10.43
CA HIS A 86 -18.35 -0.48 9.74
C HIS A 86 -19.07 -1.64 9.04
N PRO A 87 -20.42 -1.64 9.02
CA PRO A 87 -21.17 -2.64 8.29
C PRO A 87 -20.87 -2.53 6.79
N ALA A 88 -20.77 -3.67 6.11
CA ALA A 88 -20.70 -3.68 4.65
C ALA A 88 -21.97 -3.02 4.08
N ARG A 89 -21.80 -2.08 3.15
CA ARG A 89 -22.94 -1.51 2.43
C ARG A 89 -23.59 -2.61 1.60
N LYS A 90 -24.88 -2.84 1.80
CA LYS A 90 -25.67 -3.68 0.89
C LYS A 90 -25.68 -2.99 -0.47
N VAL A 91 -24.98 -3.57 -1.45
CA VAL A 91 -25.14 -3.15 -2.84
C VAL A 91 -26.55 -3.62 -3.26
N PRO A 92 -27.46 -2.72 -3.68
CA PRO A 92 -28.73 -3.15 -4.24
C PRO A 92 -28.45 -3.99 -5.50
N ALA A 93 -29.08 -5.16 -5.57
CA ALA A 93 -28.98 -6.12 -6.67
C ALA A 93 -29.53 -5.55 -7.98
#